data_AF-A0A4Q5P1X9-F1
#
_entry.id   AF-A0A4Q5P1X9-F1
#
_cell.length_a   1.000
_cell.length_b   1.000
_cell.length_c   1.000
_cell.angle_alpha   90.00
_cell.angle_beta   90.00
_cell.angle_gamma   90.00
#
_symmetry.space_group_name_H-M   'P 1'
#
loop_
_entity.id
_entity.type
_entity.pdbx_description
1 polymer ?
#
loop_
_entity_poly.entity_id
_entity_poly.type
_entity_poly.pdbx_seq_one_letter_code
_entity_poly.pdbx_strand_id
1 'polypeptide(L)'
;MTVILIGSGLGGCSMMRSHDGPFAQMEGSDVTGSISPRAPAASLDPTDADLALARNAASDVLTRGSKDSSQPWENPATGARGSVTPISNAYVAEGKTCRDFLASYVNGTTESWMQGAACRGERGRWDVRTLVPWKRG
;
A
#
# COMPACT_ATOMS: atom_id res chain seq x y z
N MET A 1 -36.75 26.98 37.67
CA MET A 1 -36.72 28.45 37.56
C MET A 1 -35.27 28.88 37.61
N THR A 2 -34.89 29.82 36.73
CA THR A 2 -33.67 30.67 36.70
C THR A 2 -32.31 29.97 36.51
N VAL A 3 -31.33 30.42 35.71
CA VAL A 3 -31.12 31.60 34.83
C VAL A 3 -29.90 31.28 33.92
N ILE A 4 -29.90 31.87 32.71
CA ILE A 4 -28.85 31.90 31.67
C ILE A 4 -27.66 32.76 32.11
N LEU A 5 -26.42 32.43 31.73
CA LEU A 5 -25.38 33.44 31.45
C LEU A 5 -24.47 33.04 30.26
N ILE A 6 -24.44 33.94 29.28
CA ILE A 6 -23.62 33.98 28.07
C ILE A 6 -22.23 34.56 28.43
N GLY A 7 -21.16 34.06 27.80
CA GLY A 7 -19.83 34.66 27.90
C GLY A 7 -19.05 34.53 26.59
N SER A 8 -19.10 35.59 25.78
CA SER A 8 -18.27 35.78 24.58
C SER A 8 -16.93 36.41 24.96
N GLY A 9 -15.82 35.87 24.47
CA GLY A 9 -14.48 36.44 24.62
C GLY A 9 -13.75 36.49 23.27
N LEU A 10 -13.63 37.70 22.73
CA LEU A 10 -12.85 38.07 21.54
C LEU A 10 -11.35 38.16 21.87
N GLY A 11 -10.48 37.92 20.90
CA GLY A 11 -9.16 38.57 20.86
C GLY A 11 -7.98 37.67 20.51
N GLY A 12 -7.41 37.89 19.32
CA GLY A 12 -6.15 37.25 18.91
C GLY A 12 -5.61 37.78 17.58
N CYS A 13 -5.54 39.10 17.38
CA CYS A 13 -4.78 39.68 16.27
C CYS A 13 -3.36 39.97 16.77
N SER A 14 -2.38 39.13 16.42
CA SER A 14 -0.97 39.48 16.59
C SER A 14 -0.48 40.14 15.30
N MET A 15 -0.28 41.47 15.35
CA MET A 15 0.56 42.19 14.40
C MET A 15 1.61 42.95 15.22
N MET A 16 2.87 42.53 15.13
CA MET A 16 4.01 43.36 15.53
C MET A 16 5.31 42.74 14.99
N ARG A 17 5.90 43.29 13.92
CA ARG A 17 6.88 44.39 14.01
C ARG A 17 7.58 44.57 12.65
N SER A 18 7.58 45.82 12.22
CA SER A 18 8.30 46.35 11.06
C SER A 18 9.81 46.12 11.18
N HIS A 19 10.42 45.73 10.07
CA HIS A 19 11.84 45.97 9.83
C HIS A 19 12.02 46.43 8.38
N ASP A 20 11.85 47.73 8.18
CA ASP A 20 12.31 48.45 6.99
C ASP A 20 13.81 48.74 7.16
N GLY A 21 14.61 48.35 6.16
CA GLY A 21 16.00 48.78 6.01
C GLY A 21 16.60 48.29 4.69
N PRO A 22 17.34 49.12 3.93
CA PRO A 22 17.38 49.05 2.47
C PRO A 22 18.66 48.39 1.91
N PHE A 23 18.54 47.82 0.70
CA PHE A 23 19.55 47.63 -0.36
C PHE A 23 21.01 47.35 0.07
N ALA A 24 21.47 46.10 -0.11
CA ALA A 24 22.85 45.83 -0.52
C ALA A 24 23.01 44.42 -1.09
N GLN A 25 23.48 44.38 -2.34
CA GLN A 25 24.23 43.30 -2.99
C GLN A 25 23.46 42.06 -3.46
N MET A 26 23.19 42.10 -4.77
CA MET A 26 23.11 40.96 -5.64
C MET A 26 24.52 40.37 -5.76
N GLU A 27 24.79 39.25 -5.11
CA GLU A 27 25.98 38.44 -5.34
C GLU A 27 25.62 36.96 -5.23
N GLY A 28 25.93 36.22 -6.29
CA GLY A 28 26.44 34.86 -6.16
C GLY A 28 25.42 33.77 -5.85
N SER A 29 25.01 33.09 -6.93
CA SER A 29 24.64 31.68 -6.92
C SER A 29 23.32 31.30 -6.23
N ASP A 30 22.22 31.57 -6.93
CA ASP A 30 21.06 30.67 -6.94
C ASP A 30 21.47 29.33 -7.59
N VAL A 31 22.25 28.52 -6.87
CA VAL A 31 22.33 27.08 -7.07
C VAL A 31 21.53 26.46 -5.94
N THR A 32 20.21 26.58 -6.03
CA THR A 32 19.28 25.78 -5.21
C THR A 32 19.31 24.35 -5.76
N GLY A 33 20.41 23.64 -5.50
CA GLY A 33 20.58 22.21 -5.79
C GLY A 33 19.75 21.33 -4.86
N SER A 34 18.48 21.69 -4.59
CA SER A 34 17.60 21.00 -3.66
C SER A 34 16.54 20.15 -4.35
N ILE A 35 16.74 19.77 -5.61
CA ILE A 35 15.98 18.65 -6.16
C ILE A 35 16.79 17.42 -5.85
N SER A 36 16.48 16.75 -4.73
CA SER A 36 16.88 15.36 -4.54
C SER A 36 16.57 14.63 -5.85
N PRO A 37 17.53 13.91 -6.46
CA PRO A 37 17.24 13.12 -7.64
C PRO A 37 16.01 12.28 -7.30
N ARG A 38 14.91 12.47 -8.03
CA ARG A 38 13.76 11.59 -7.94
C ARG A 38 14.36 10.20 -8.07
N ALA A 39 14.27 9.41 -7.00
CA ALA A 39 14.80 8.05 -7.01
C ALA A 39 14.33 7.40 -8.31
N PRO A 40 15.23 6.71 -9.06
CA PRO A 40 14.82 6.04 -10.29
C PRO A 40 13.57 5.27 -9.94
N ALA A 41 12.49 5.50 -10.72
CA ALA A 41 11.19 4.91 -10.45
C ALA A 41 11.45 3.45 -10.12
N ALA A 42 11.26 3.07 -8.85
CA ALA A 42 11.39 1.69 -8.43
C ALA A 42 10.55 0.91 -9.43
N SER A 43 11.15 -0.14 -10.00
CA SER A 43 10.49 -1.00 -10.99
C SER A 43 9.02 -1.15 -10.59
N LEU A 44 8.11 -0.82 -11.52
CA LEU A 44 6.67 -0.90 -11.26
C LEU A 44 6.26 -2.32 -10.83
N ASP A 45 7.11 -3.29 -11.16
CA ASP A 45 6.96 -4.68 -10.81
C ASP A 45 7.32 -4.96 -9.33
N PRO A 46 6.49 -5.76 -8.63
CA PRO A 46 6.78 -6.23 -7.29
C PRO A 46 8.15 -6.93 -7.19
N THR A 47 8.90 -6.66 -6.13
CA THR A 47 10.15 -7.38 -5.86
C THR A 47 9.87 -8.81 -5.40
N ASP A 48 10.86 -9.70 -5.49
CA ASP A 48 10.73 -11.07 -4.98
C ASP A 48 10.39 -11.12 -3.47
N ALA A 49 10.89 -10.15 -2.69
CA ALA A 49 10.56 -10.01 -1.27
C ALA A 49 9.09 -9.64 -1.06
N ASP A 50 8.54 -8.75 -1.89
CA ASP A 50 7.11 -8.39 -1.85
C ASP A 50 6.25 -9.60 -2.23
N LEU A 51 6.63 -10.32 -3.30
CA LEU A 51 5.92 -11.50 -3.76
C LEU A 51 5.94 -12.62 -2.72
N ALA A 52 7.03 -12.80 -1.97
CA ALA A 52 7.10 -13.78 -0.90
C ALA A 52 6.07 -13.49 0.21
N LEU A 53 5.93 -12.22 0.61
CA LEU A 53 4.96 -11.80 1.62
C LEU A 53 3.52 -11.94 1.12
N ALA A 54 3.25 -11.54 -0.13
CA ALA A 54 1.95 -11.74 -0.76
C ALA A 54 1.58 -13.24 -0.85
N ARG A 55 2.53 -14.12 -1.17
CA ARG A 55 2.32 -15.59 -1.20
C ARG A 55 2.01 -16.18 0.18
N ASN A 56 2.65 -15.66 1.23
CA ASN A 56 2.37 -16.08 2.59
C ASN A 56 0.94 -15.69 2.99
N ALA A 57 0.53 -14.44 2.73
CA ALA A 57 -0.84 -13.98 2.95
C ALA A 57 -1.87 -14.78 2.14
N ALA A 58 -1.53 -15.15 0.89
CA ALA A 58 -2.36 -16.04 0.08
C ALA A 58 -2.54 -17.41 0.77
N SER A 59 -1.45 -18.05 1.19
CA SER A 59 -1.52 -19.36 1.86
C SER A 59 -2.38 -19.33 3.12
N ASP A 60 -2.30 -18.22 3.85
CA ASP A 60 -3.04 -17.95 5.08
C ASP A 60 -4.55 -17.80 4.86
N VAL A 61 -4.95 -16.91 3.94
CA VAL A 61 -6.36 -16.68 3.60
C VAL A 61 -6.98 -17.92 2.96
N LEU A 62 -6.17 -18.71 2.25
CA LEU A 62 -6.61 -19.96 1.67
C LEU A 62 -6.85 -21.06 2.71
N THR A 63 -6.08 -21.04 3.80
CA THR A 63 -6.22 -22.00 4.89
C THR A 63 -7.44 -21.69 5.77
N ARG A 64 -7.62 -20.43 6.15
CA ARG A 64 -8.64 -20.01 7.14
C ARG A 64 -9.93 -19.49 6.50
N GLY A 65 -9.84 -19.01 5.27
CA GLY A 65 -10.86 -18.18 4.66
C GLY A 65 -11.83 -18.92 3.74
N SER A 66 -13.10 -18.57 3.84
CA SER A 66 -14.11 -18.87 2.81
C SER A 66 -13.92 -17.96 1.59
N LYS A 67 -14.74 -18.18 0.55
CA LYS A 67 -14.94 -17.19 -0.51
C LYS A 67 -15.21 -15.81 0.15
N ASP A 68 -14.60 -14.75 -0.40
CA ASP A 68 -14.72 -13.35 0.03
C ASP A 68 -13.97 -12.93 1.31
N SER A 69 -13.22 -13.84 1.94
CA SER A 69 -12.27 -13.45 2.99
C SER A 69 -11.07 -12.70 2.38
N SER A 70 -10.65 -11.60 3.00
CA SER A 70 -9.49 -10.84 2.52
C SER A 70 -8.43 -10.75 3.61
N GLN A 71 -7.18 -11.03 3.26
CA GLN A 71 -6.03 -10.95 4.16
C GLN A 71 -5.10 -9.83 3.71
N PRO A 72 -4.88 -8.79 4.53
CA PRO A 72 -3.90 -7.76 4.24
C PRO A 72 -2.47 -8.31 4.36
N TRP A 73 -1.55 -7.70 3.62
CA TRP A 73 -0.11 -7.96 3.68
C TRP A 73 0.66 -6.66 3.46
N GLU A 74 1.86 -6.59 4.02
CA GLU A 74 2.76 -5.46 3.86
C GLU A 74 4.22 -5.90 3.90
N ASN A 75 5.06 -5.19 3.17
CA ASN A 75 6.50 -5.25 3.25
C ASN A 75 7.05 -3.92 3.80
N PRO A 76 7.42 -3.84 5.09
CA PRO A 76 7.93 -2.59 5.66
C PRO A 76 9.29 -2.16 5.06
N ALA A 77 10.04 -3.07 4.43
CA ALA A 77 11.34 -2.75 3.84
C ALA A 77 11.21 -1.97 2.52
N THR A 78 10.16 -2.23 1.73
CA THR A 78 9.93 -1.60 0.43
C THR A 78 8.77 -0.61 0.44
N GLY A 79 7.91 -0.64 1.47
CA GLY A 79 6.67 0.10 1.53
C GLY A 79 5.53 -0.50 0.68
N ALA A 80 5.76 -1.67 0.07
CA ALA A 80 4.73 -2.38 -0.68
C ALA A 80 3.66 -2.96 0.25
N ARG A 81 2.40 -2.91 -0.17
CA ARG A 81 1.26 -3.40 0.61
C ARG A 81 0.10 -3.82 -0.28
N GLY A 82 -0.83 -4.57 0.28
CA GLY A 82 -2.05 -4.95 -0.43
C GLY A 82 -2.91 -5.91 0.36
N SER A 83 -3.76 -6.63 -0.37
CA SER A 83 -4.70 -7.61 0.18
C SER A 83 -4.84 -8.80 -0.76
N VAL A 84 -4.98 -9.99 -0.20
CA VAL A 84 -5.26 -11.22 -0.95
C VAL A 84 -6.67 -11.69 -0.69
N THR A 85 -7.44 -11.94 -1.75
CA THR A 85 -8.84 -12.37 -1.68
C THR A 85 -9.05 -13.59 -2.58
N PRO A 86 -9.56 -14.72 -2.06
CA PRO A 86 -9.99 -15.85 -2.89
C PRO A 86 -11.17 -15.45 -3.78
N ILE A 87 -11.07 -15.72 -5.08
CA ILE A 87 -12.09 -15.33 -6.08
C ILE A 87 -12.89 -16.51 -6.64
N SER A 88 -12.41 -17.74 -6.43
CA SER A 88 -13.10 -18.95 -6.87
C SER A 88 -13.41 -19.88 -5.70
N ASN A 89 -14.40 -20.74 -5.90
CA ASN A 89 -14.59 -21.91 -5.04
C ASN A 89 -13.41 -22.88 -5.25
N ALA A 90 -13.20 -23.77 -4.28
CA ALA A 90 -12.22 -24.84 -4.45
C ALA A 90 -12.63 -25.77 -5.62
N TYR A 91 -11.68 -26.10 -6.48
CA TYR A 91 -11.84 -27.01 -7.62
C TYR A 91 -10.76 -28.10 -7.60
N VAL A 92 -10.90 -29.17 -8.38
CA VAL A 92 -9.87 -30.22 -8.48
C VAL A 92 -9.09 -30.02 -9.78
N ALA A 93 -7.76 -29.90 -9.66
CA ALA A 93 -6.83 -29.87 -10.78
C ALA A 93 -5.61 -30.74 -10.45
N GLU A 94 -5.16 -31.56 -11.40
CA GLU A 94 -4.03 -32.49 -11.21
C GLU A 94 -4.16 -33.38 -9.94
N GLY A 95 -5.40 -33.77 -9.59
CA GLY A 95 -5.69 -34.56 -8.38
C GLY A 95 -5.55 -33.81 -7.06
N LYS A 96 -5.36 -32.49 -7.09
CA LYS A 96 -5.27 -31.62 -5.91
C LYS A 96 -6.44 -30.64 -5.86
N THR A 97 -6.86 -30.28 -4.65
CA THR A 97 -7.84 -29.22 -4.45
C THR A 97 -7.15 -27.87 -4.62
N CYS A 98 -7.52 -27.10 -5.63
CA CYS A 98 -6.96 -25.79 -5.96
C CYS A 98 -8.00 -24.68 -5.81
N ARG A 99 -7.52 -23.44 -5.68
CA ARG A 99 -8.35 -22.24 -5.54
C ARG A 99 -7.61 -21.04 -6.09
N ASP A 100 -8.33 -20.16 -6.77
CA ASP A 100 -7.79 -18.94 -7.35
C ASP A 100 -7.99 -17.77 -6.40
N PHE A 101 -7.06 -16.82 -6.46
CA PHE A 101 -7.08 -15.62 -5.67
C PHE A 101 -6.60 -14.42 -6.48
N LEU A 102 -7.04 -13.24 -6.07
CA LEU A 102 -6.49 -11.96 -6.48
C LEU A 102 -5.67 -11.38 -5.34
N ALA A 103 -4.56 -10.75 -5.69
CA ALA A 103 -3.75 -9.96 -4.79
C ALA A 103 -3.62 -8.54 -5.32
N SER A 104 -4.03 -7.56 -4.54
CA SER A 104 -3.70 -6.16 -4.82
C SER A 104 -2.25 -5.88 -4.41
N TYR A 105 -1.62 -4.94 -5.11
CA TYR A 105 -0.28 -4.46 -4.85
C TYR A 105 -0.27 -2.94 -4.98
N VAL A 106 0.20 -2.27 -3.94
CA VAL A 106 0.36 -0.82 -3.89
C VAL A 106 1.75 -0.52 -3.34
N ASN A 107 2.54 0.26 -4.08
CA ASN A 107 3.80 0.79 -3.61
C ASN A 107 3.95 2.24 -4.09
N GLY A 108 3.87 3.20 -3.17
CA GLY A 108 3.83 4.63 -3.50
C GLY A 108 2.64 4.97 -4.40
N THR A 109 2.91 5.45 -5.61
CA THR A 109 1.91 5.77 -6.64
C THR A 109 1.60 4.61 -7.58
N THR A 110 2.30 3.49 -7.43
CA THR A 110 2.12 2.31 -8.28
C THR A 110 1.04 1.43 -7.69
N GLU A 111 0.00 1.17 -8.46
CA GLU A 111 -1.04 0.18 -8.15
C GLU A 111 -1.09 -0.88 -9.25
N SER A 112 -1.08 -2.13 -8.85
CA SER A 112 -1.25 -3.27 -9.75
C SER A 112 -2.02 -4.39 -9.08
N TRP A 113 -2.49 -5.32 -9.89
CA TRP A 113 -3.20 -6.51 -9.45
C TRP A 113 -2.44 -7.73 -9.93
N MET A 114 -2.46 -8.78 -9.12
CA MET A 114 -1.90 -10.07 -9.46
C MET A 114 -2.98 -11.14 -9.32
N GLN A 115 -3.00 -12.07 -10.25
CA GLN A 115 -3.85 -13.24 -10.18
C GLN A 115 -2.98 -14.47 -9.94
N GLY A 116 -3.43 -15.33 -9.02
CA GLY A 116 -2.73 -16.55 -8.68
C GLY A 116 -3.67 -17.71 -8.42
N ALA A 117 -3.09 -18.90 -8.48
CA ALA A 117 -3.72 -20.14 -8.09
C ALA A 117 -2.85 -20.84 -7.06
N ALA A 118 -3.48 -21.46 -6.08
CA ALA A 118 -2.81 -22.27 -5.08
C ALA A 118 -3.53 -23.60 -4.93
N CYS A 119 -2.75 -24.66 -4.66
CA CYS A 119 -3.28 -26.01 -4.50
C CYS A 119 -2.94 -26.54 -3.12
N ARG A 120 -3.88 -27.27 -2.54
CA ARG A 120 -3.71 -27.91 -1.24
C ARG A 120 -2.74 -29.08 -1.38
N GLY A 121 -1.63 -28.98 -0.66
CA GLY A 121 -0.62 -30.03 -0.54
C GLY A 121 -1.02 -31.11 0.47
N GLU A 122 -0.18 -32.14 0.57
CA GLU A 122 -0.44 -33.36 1.35
C GLU A 122 -0.61 -33.13 2.85
N ARG A 123 -0.06 -32.03 3.38
CA ARG A 123 -0.18 -31.64 4.80
C ARG A 123 -1.26 -30.58 5.05
N GLY A 124 -2.16 -30.37 4.08
CA GLY A 124 -3.23 -29.38 4.18
C GLY A 124 -2.80 -27.93 4.01
N ARG A 125 -1.50 -27.66 3.82
CA ARG A 125 -0.95 -26.35 3.43
C ARG A 125 -1.34 -26.03 2.00
N TRP A 126 -1.64 -24.77 1.72
CA TRP A 126 -1.82 -24.29 0.35
C TRP A 126 -0.48 -23.84 -0.22
N ASP A 127 -0.11 -24.41 -1.36
CA ASP A 127 1.10 -24.07 -2.10
C ASP A 127 0.71 -23.19 -3.29
N VAL A 128 1.20 -21.94 -3.31
CA VAL A 128 0.96 -21.00 -4.41
C VAL A 128 1.73 -21.46 -5.64
N ARG A 129 1.00 -21.84 -6.70
CA ARG A 129 1.56 -22.35 -7.96
C ARG A 129 1.89 -21.23 -8.92
N THR A 130 1.01 -20.24 -9.01
CA THR A 130 1.14 -19.08 -9.90
C THR A 130 0.81 -17.81 -9.15
N LEU A 131 1.52 -16.74 -9.49
CA LEU A 131 1.21 -15.38 -9.07
C LEU A 131 1.80 -14.46 -10.14
N VAL A 132 0.94 -13.95 -11.01
CA VAL A 132 1.35 -13.17 -12.18
C VAL A 132 0.54 -11.88 -12.25
N PRO A 133 1.06 -10.81 -12.88
CA PRO A 133 0.30 -9.60 -13.10
C PRO A 133 -1.03 -9.89 -13.81
N TRP A 134 -2.11 -9.36 -13.26
CA TRP A 134 -3.45 -9.51 -13.80
C TRP A 134 -3.63 -8.61 -15.02
N LYS A 135 -4.00 -9.20 -16.15
CA LYS A 135 -4.34 -8.46 -17.38
C LYS A 135 -5.86 -8.38 -17.48
N ARG A 136 -6.42 -7.16 -17.48
CA ARG A 136 -7.81 -6.94 -17.91
C ARG A 136 -7.87 -7.18 -19.42
N GLY A 137 -8.61 -8.21 -19.82
CA GLY A 137 -9.02 -8.42 -21.21
C GLY A 137 -10.27 -7.64 -21.55
#